data_AF-A0A3D8H8K3-F1
#
_entry.id   AF-A0A3D8H8K3-F1
#
_cell.length_a   1.000
_cell.length_b   1.000
_cell.length_c   1.000
_cell.angle_alpha   90.00
_cell.angle_beta   90.00
_cell.angle_gamma   90.00
#
_symmetry.space_group_name_H-M   'P 1'
#
loop_
_entity.id
_entity.type
_entity.pdbx_description
1 polymer ?
#
loop_
_entity_poly.entity_id
_entity_poly.type
_entity_poly.pdbx_seq_one_letter_code
_entity_poly.pdbx_strand_id
1 'polypeptide(L)'
;MVLVIISLAIIAAYTTAVCIKAKGVPYSISATYYSLDHKLIFGASMALTAMFLFPVVWELSTSFTMRLLAMAACIGLIGVGLAPDFRDDWINKIHCGSAALTLVSSQLWVGCTSYWWVLIPIWIAFIVYTVIGMSKHVTGDIWQDFVSTKPMFWCEIAALSSTYCACGLAFKLLLKSL
;
A
#
# COMPACT_ATOMS: atom_id res chain seq x y z
N MET A 1 15.27 12.17 -1.34
CA MET A 1 14.35 11.86 -2.46
C MET A 1 14.69 10.63 -3.26
N VAL A 2 15.96 10.40 -3.59
CA VAL A 2 16.36 9.25 -4.41
C VAL A 2 15.77 7.93 -3.89
N LEU A 3 15.85 7.67 -2.58
CA LEU A 3 15.31 6.45 -1.97
C LEU A 3 13.77 6.34 -2.07
N VAL A 4 13.04 7.44 -1.92
CA VAL A 4 11.57 7.47 -2.13
C VAL A 4 11.23 7.14 -3.57
N ILE A 5 11.95 7.73 -4.53
CA ILE A 5 11.73 7.50 -5.96
C ILE A 5 12.05 6.04 -6.31
N ILE A 6 13.14 5.47 -5.80
CA ILE A 6 13.47 4.06 -6.00
C ILE A 6 12.38 3.16 -5.42
N SER A 7 11.97 3.40 -4.17
CA SER A 7 10.91 2.63 -3.52
C SER A 7 9.60 2.68 -4.32
N LEU A 8 9.18 3.88 -4.75
CA LEU A 8 7.99 4.10 -5.57
C LEU A 8 8.11 3.40 -6.94
N ALA A 9 9.27 3.52 -7.60
CA ALA A 9 9.50 2.90 -8.89
C ALA A 9 9.37 1.37 -8.81
N ILE A 10 9.88 0.74 -7.73
CA ILE A 10 9.78 -0.71 -7.53
C ILE A 10 8.31 -1.14 -7.39
N ILE A 11 7.56 -0.54 -6.48
CA ILE A 11 6.16 -0.94 -6.25
C ILE A 11 5.27 -0.58 -7.45
N ALA A 12 5.49 0.58 -8.08
CA ALA A 12 4.72 1.00 -9.24
C ALA A 12 5.01 0.13 -10.47
N ALA A 13 6.29 -0.19 -10.74
CA ALA A 13 6.66 -1.07 -11.85
C ALA A 13 6.10 -2.48 -11.63
N TYR A 14 6.23 -3.02 -10.41
CA TYR A 14 5.66 -4.32 -10.05
C TYR A 14 4.13 -4.34 -10.28
N THR A 15 3.40 -3.41 -9.64
CA THR A 15 1.94 -3.33 -9.72
C THR A 15 1.46 -3.11 -11.16
N THR A 16 2.16 -2.28 -11.94
CA THR A 16 1.82 -2.05 -13.35
C THR A 16 2.04 -3.31 -14.19
N ALA A 17 3.18 -3.99 -14.01
CA ALA A 17 3.51 -5.21 -14.75
C ALA A 17 2.48 -6.33 -14.48
N VAL A 18 2.04 -6.49 -13.22
CA VAL A 18 1.04 -7.51 -12.88
C VAL A 18 -0.35 -7.15 -13.40
N CYS A 19 -0.74 -5.87 -13.42
CA CYS A 19 -2.00 -5.44 -14.04
C CYS A 19 -2.01 -5.69 -15.55
N ILE A 20 -0.88 -5.45 -16.24
CA ILE A 20 -0.73 -5.75 -17.67
C ILE A 20 -0.82 -7.26 -17.90
N LYS A 21 -0.09 -8.07 -17.13
CA LYS A 21 -0.11 -9.54 -17.26
C LYS A 21 -1.50 -10.12 -16.98
N ALA A 22 -2.21 -9.59 -15.99
CA ALA A 22 -3.56 -10.00 -15.61
C ALA A 22 -4.66 -9.49 -16.56
N LYS A 23 -4.31 -8.66 -17.56
CA LYS A 23 -5.27 -7.96 -18.46
C LYS A 23 -6.36 -7.21 -17.70
N GLY A 24 -5.99 -6.64 -16.55
CA GLY A 24 -6.91 -5.93 -15.68
C GLY A 24 -6.41 -5.82 -14.25
N VAL A 25 -7.20 -5.16 -13.42
CA VAL A 25 -6.91 -4.99 -12.00
C VAL A 25 -7.14 -6.33 -11.26
N PRO A 26 -6.18 -6.85 -10.49
CA PRO A 26 -6.37 -8.05 -9.65
C PRO A 26 -7.23 -7.74 -8.42
N TYR A 27 -7.57 -8.76 -7.63
CA TYR A 27 -8.33 -8.54 -6.38
C TYR A 27 -7.53 -7.74 -5.34
N SER A 28 -6.23 -8.03 -5.22
CA SER A 28 -5.24 -7.29 -4.44
C SER A 28 -3.88 -7.38 -5.14
N ILE A 29 -2.93 -6.52 -4.76
CA ILE A 29 -1.54 -6.60 -5.19
C ILE A 29 -0.97 -7.98 -4.82
N SER A 30 -1.23 -8.45 -3.59
CA SER A 30 -0.76 -9.76 -3.13
C SER A 30 -1.38 -10.94 -3.88
N ALA A 31 -2.63 -10.85 -4.35
CA ALA A 31 -3.28 -11.93 -5.10
C ALA A 31 -2.55 -12.28 -6.40
N THR A 32 -1.76 -11.35 -6.94
CA THR A 32 -0.98 -11.57 -8.17
C THR A 32 0.14 -12.59 -7.98
N TYR A 33 0.58 -12.87 -6.74
CA TYR A 33 1.51 -13.95 -6.43
C TYR A 33 1.13 -15.29 -7.08
N TYR A 34 -0.17 -15.60 -7.14
CA TYR A 34 -0.68 -16.85 -7.71
C TYR A 34 -0.61 -16.93 -9.24
N SER A 35 -0.35 -15.81 -9.92
CA SER A 35 -0.27 -15.71 -11.38
C SER A 35 1.14 -15.42 -11.88
N LEU A 36 2.13 -15.31 -10.97
CA LEU A 36 3.53 -15.08 -11.30
C LEU A 36 4.26 -16.38 -11.57
N ASP A 37 5.04 -16.41 -12.66
CA ASP A 37 5.93 -17.54 -12.98
C ASP A 37 7.12 -17.53 -12.01
N HIS A 38 7.63 -16.34 -11.71
CA HIS A 38 8.69 -16.11 -10.73
C HIS A 38 8.12 -15.60 -9.41
N LYS A 39 7.71 -16.53 -8.55
CA LYS A 39 7.04 -16.26 -7.25
C LYS A 39 7.82 -15.33 -6.31
N LEU A 40 9.16 -15.35 -6.38
CA LEU A 40 10.02 -14.52 -5.53
C LEU A 40 9.94 -13.02 -5.86
N ILE A 41 9.49 -12.64 -7.06
CA ILE A 41 9.42 -11.23 -7.48
C ILE A 41 8.47 -10.44 -6.58
N PHE A 42 7.36 -11.04 -6.15
CA PHE A 42 6.43 -10.38 -5.23
C PHE A 42 7.12 -10.05 -3.90
N GLY A 43 7.70 -11.06 -3.25
CA GLY A 43 8.39 -10.89 -1.97
C GLY A 43 9.55 -9.90 -2.06
N ALA A 44 10.36 -10.00 -3.11
CA ALA A 44 11.45 -9.06 -3.38
C ALA A 44 10.93 -7.62 -3.56
N SER A 45 9.83 -7.44 -4.29
CA SER A 45 9.24 -6.11 -4.50
C SER A 45 8.75 -5.50 -3.18
N MET A 46 8.02 -6.26 -2.35
CA MET A 46 7.57 -5.76 -1.05
C MET A 46 8.75 -5.40 -0.14
N ALA A 47 9.74 -6.29 -0.04
CA ALA A 47 10.91 -6.09 0.81
C ALA A 47 11.77 -4.91 0.35
N LEU A 48 12.07 -4.81 -0.94
CA LEU A 48 12.85 -3.69 -1.49
C LEU A 48 12.11 -2.36 -1.33
N THR A 49 10.80 -2.33 -1.60
CA THR A 49 9.97 -1.15 -1.36
C THR A 49 10.07 -0.68 0.09
N ALA A 50 9.95 -1.60 1.06
CA ALA A 50 10.09 -1.29 2.48
C ALA A 50 11.50 -0.80 2.83
N MET A 51 12.55 -1.50 2.37
CA MET A 51 13.95 -1.16 2.66
C MET A 51 14.34 0.22 2.14
N PHE A 52 13.91 0.59 0.94
CA PHE A 52 14.21 1.91 0.38
C PHE A 52 13.33 3.02 1.00
N LEU A 53 12.11 2.72 1.42
CA LEU A 53 11.25 3.73 2.05
C LEU A 53 11.64 4.01 3.50
N PHE A 54 12.08 2.99 4.24
CA PHE A 54 12.30 3.04 5.68
C PHE A 54 13.21 4.20 6.14
N PRO A 55 14.41 4.42 5.57
CA PRO A 55 15.28 5.51 6.03
C PRO A 55 14.59 6.88 5.95
N VAL A 56 13.75 7.09 4.93
CA VAL A 56 13.08 8.37 4.71
C VAL A 56 11.94 8.58 5.69
N VAL A 57 11.07 7.58 5.87
CA VAL A 57 9.98 7.71 6.85
C VAL A 57 10.51 7.77 8.28
N TRP A 58 11.66 7.16 8.55
CA TRP A 58 12.37 7.27 9.81
C TRP A 58 12.89 8.70 10.06
N GLU A 59 13.56 9.31 9.10
CA GLU A 59 14.05 10.69 9.20
C GLU A 59 12.92 11.71 9.35
N LEU A 60 11.79 11.48 8.67
CA LEU A 60 10.60 12.33 8.77
C LEU A 60 9.83 12.13 10.10
N SER A 61 10.17 11.11 10.88
CA SER A 61 9.50 10.81 12.16
C SER A 61 10.08 11.65 13.30
N THR A 62 9.36 12.69 13.68
CA THR A 62 9.75 13.65 14.74
C THR A 62 9.44 13.17 16.15
N SER A 63 8.62 12.12 16.31
CA SER A 63 8.25 11.54 17.60
C SER A 63 8.53 10.05 17.67
N PHE A 64 8.63 9.52 18.89
CA PHE A 64 8.78 8.08 19.13
C PHE A 64 7.62 7.28 18.52
N THR A 65 6.37 7.76 18.67
CA THR A 65 5.18 7.13 18.08
C THR A 65 5.29 7.03 16.57
N MET A 66 5.73 8.09 15.87
CA MET A 66 5.94 8.04 14.43
C MET A 66 7.00 7.01 14.03
N ARG A 67 8.09 6.91 14.78
CA ARG A 67 9.14 5.90 14.51
C ARG A 67 8.61 4.48 14.68
N LEU A 68 7.81 4.22 15.71
CA LEU A 68 7.15 2.93 15.90
C LEU A 68 6.20 2.60 14.74
N LEU A 69 5.40 3.57 14.29
CA LEU A 69 4.48 3.40 13.16
C LEU A 69 5.26 3.15 11.85
N ALA A 70 6.37 3.87 11.62
CA ALA A 70 7.23 3.66 10.46
C ALA A 70 7.85 2.26 10.45
N MET A 71 8.38 1.80 11.59
CA MET A 71 8.89 0.44 11.74
C MET A 71 7.80 -0.61 11.51
N ALA A 72 6.65 -0.44 12.16
CA ALA A 72 5.52 -1.36 12.02
C ALA A 72 5.02 -1.45 10.57
N ALA A 73 4.95 -0.32 9.87
CA ALA A 73 4.56 -0.28 8.47
C ALA A 73 5.55 -1.06 7.58
N CYS A 74 6.85 -0.81 7.74
CA CYS A 74 7.88 -1.47 6.93
C CYS A 74 8.02 -2.97 7.27
N ILE A 75 7.96 -3.35 8.55
CA ILE A 75 7.98 -4.76 8.99
C ILE A 75 6.74 -5.48 8.47
N GLY A 76 5.57 -4.85 8.55
CA GLY A 76 4.35 -5.40 7.96
C GLY A 76 4.53 -5.67 6.47
N LEU A 77 5.09 -4.71 5.71
CA LEU A 77 5.22 -4.86 4.26
C LEU A 77 6.19 -5.99 3.90
N ILE A 78 7.29 -6.12 4.64
CA ILE A 78 8.19 -7.27 4.52
C ILE A 78 7.47 -8.57 4.86
N GLY A 79 6.68 -8.59 5.94
CA GLY A 79 5.88 -9.75 6.35
C GLY A 79 4.90 -10.22 5.27
N VAL A 80 4.22 -9.29 4.60
CA VAL A 80 3.37 -9.57 3.42
C VAL A 80 4.16 -10.28 2.33
N GLY A 81 5.40 -9.83 2.06
CA GLY A 81 6.29 -10.43 1.07
C GLY A 81 6.85 -11.80 1.47
N LEU A 82 7.03 -12.06 2.77
CA LEU A 82 7.53 -13.33 3.33
C LEU A 82 6.45 -14.39 3.48
N ALA A 83 5.19 -13.98 3.64
CA ALA A 83 4.02 -14.86 3.74
C ALA A 83 3.11 -14.74 2.51
N PRO A 84 3.59 -14.94 1.27
CA PRO A 84 2.81 -14.62 0.08
C PRO A 84 1.76 -15.69 -0.28
N ASP A 85 1.89 -16.92 0.22
CA ASP A 85 0.96 -18.01 -0.06
C ASP A 85 -0.19 -18.06 0.94
N PHE A 86 -1.02 -17.01 0.96
CA PHE A 86 -2.13 -16.83 1.90
C PHE A 86 -3.37 -17.71 1.62
N ARG A 87 -3.26 -18.74 0.78
CA ARG A 87 -4.28 -19.80 0.66
C ARG A 87 -4.13 -20.88 1.72
N ASP A 88 -2.93 -21.01 2.28
CA ASP A 88 -2.70 -21.80 3.49
C ASP A 88 -3.26 -21.05 4.72
N ASP A 89 -3.98 -21.74 5.60
CA ASP A 89 -4.67 -21.11 6.73
C ASP A 89 -3.73 -20.42 7.73
N TRP A 90 -2.54 -20.99 7.94
CA TRP A 90 -1.55 -20.42 8.85
C TRP A 90 -0.86 -19.21 8.21
N ILE A 91 -0.42 -19.35 6.96
CA ILE A 91 0.20 -18.26 6.19
C ILE A 91 -0.81 -17.12 5.99
N ASN A 92 -2.10 -17.41 5.78
CA ASN A 92 -3.15 -16.40 5.64
C ASN A 92 -3.24 -15.49 6.87
N LYS A 93 -3.19 -16.05 8.08
CA LYS A 93 -3.20 -15.26 9.32
C LYS A 93 -2.00 -14.33 9.40
N ILE A 94 -0.82 -14.83 9.04
CA ILE A 94 0.41 -14.03 9.00
C ILE A 94 0.28 -12.94 7.94
N HIS A 95 -0.12 -13.29 6.72
CA HIS A 95 -0.26 -12.37 5.60
C HIS A 95 -1.26 -11.25 5.90
N CYS A 96 -2.48 -11.59 6.30
CA CYS A 96 -3.51 -10.62 6.63
C CYS A 96 -3.10 -9.76 7.83
N GLY A 97 -2.48 -10.36 8.85
CA GLY A 97 -1.93 -9.62 10.00
C GLY A 97 -0.87 -8.62 9.58
N SER A 98 0.08 -9.03 8.74
CA SER A 98 1.13 -8.17 8.18
C SER A 98 0.56 -7.08 7.27
N ALA A 99 -0.44 -7.39 6.44
CA ALA A 99 -1.10 -6.42 5.57
C ALA A 99 -1.85 -5.37 6.41
N ALA A 100 -2.61 -5.80 7.42
CA ALA A 100 -3.30 -4.90 8.34
C ALA A 100 -2.30 -4.02 9.11
N LEU A 101 -1.20 -4.60 9.61
CA LEU A 101 -0.14 -3.86 10.29
C LEU A 101 0.46 -2.78 9.38
N THR A 102 0.76 -3.14 8.12
CA THR A 102 1.29 -2.21 7.10
C THR A 102 0.35 -1.06 6.85
N LEU A 103 -0.91 -1.40 6.55
CA LEU A 103 -1.93 -0.44 6.15
C LEU A 103 -2.23 0.51 7.30
N VAL A 104 -2.61 -0.01 8.47
CA VAL A 104 -2.97 0.83 9.62
C VAL A 104 -1.80 1.69 10.05
N SER A 105 -0.59 1.12 10.18
CA SER A 105 0.57 1.87 10.66
C SER A 105 1.02 2.94 9.69
N SER A 106 1.00 2.68 8.37
CA SER A 106 1.33 3.69 7.37
C SER A 106 0.33 4.85 7.36
N GLN A 107 -0.97 4.57 7.50
CA GLN A 107 -1.99 5.63 7.50
C GLN A 107 -1.96 6.46 8.78
N LEU A 108 -1.79 5.81 9.94
CA LEU A 108 -1.56 6.53 11.20
C LEU A 108 -0.28 7.36 11.14
N TRP A 109 0.78 6.84 10.53
CA TRP A 109 2.02 7.59 10.33
C TRP A 109 1.78 8.85 9.52
N VAL A 110 1.08 8.77 8.38
CA VAL A 110 0.69 9.94 7.57
C VAL A 110 -0.15 10.92 8.41
N GLY A 111 -1.09 10.40 9.20
CA GLY A 111 -1.92 11.18 10.12
C GLY A 111 -1.13 11.95 11.18
N CYS A 112 0.05 11.47 11.57
CA CYS A 112 0.95 12.17 12.49
C CYS A 112 1.86 13.20 11.79
N THR A 113 1.87 13.28 10.46
CA THR A 113 2.65 14.28 9.73
C THR A 113 1.89 15.61 9.60
N SER A 114 2.60 16.70 9.32
CA SER A 114 1.99 17.99 8.93
C SER A 114 1.16 17.92 7.63
N TYR A 115 1.22 16.80 6.91
CA TYR A 115 0.52 16.55 5.64
C TYR A 115 -0.61 15.53 5.78
N TRP A 116 -1.11 15.30 7.01
CA TRP A 116 -2.24 14.41 7.28
C TRP A 116 -3.46 14.67 6.37
N TRP A 117 -3.65 15.91 5.94
CA TRP A 117 -4.75 16.33 5.06
C TRP A 117 -4.76 15.61 3.71
N VAL A 118 -3.63 15.04 3.26
CA VAL A 118 -3.52 14.20 2.05
C VAL A 118 -4.41 12.95 2.14
N LEU A 119 -4.68 12.46 3.35
CA LEU A 119 -5.59 11.33 3.55
C LEU A 119 -7.00 11.65 3.04
N ILE A 120 -7.48 12.89 3.21
CA ILE A 120 -8.84 13.28 2.87
C ILE A 120 -9.15 13.04 1.37
N PRO A 121 -8.47 13.70 0.40
CA PRO A 121 -8.81 13.53 -1.00
C PRO A 121 -8.58 12.10 -1.49
N ILE A 122 -7.57 11.39 -0.98
CA ILE A 122 -7.23 10.03 -1.42
C ILE A 122 -8.28 9.02 -0.97
N TRP A 123 -8.65 9.04 0.32
CA TRP A 123 -9.65 8.11 0.85
C TRP A 123 -11.06 8.46 0.36
N ILE A 124 -11.38 9.74 0.13
CA ILE A 124 -12.62 10.13 -0.56
C ILE A 124 -12.65 9.57 -1.98
N ALA A 125 -11.55 9.68 -2.74
CA ALA A 125 -11.49 9.14 -4.10
C ALA A 125 -11.72 7.62 -4.12
N PHE A 126 -11.13 6.89 -3.17
CA PHE A 126 -11.38 5.45 -2.97
C PHE A 126 -12.86 5.17 -2.70
N ILE A 127 -13.48 5.87 -1.75
CA ILE A 127 -14.91 5.68 -1.41
C ILE A 127 -15.81 6.00 -2.60
N VAL A 128 -15.58 7.12 -3.29
CA VAL A 128 -16.35 7.53 -4.47
C VAL A 128 -16.22 6.50 -5.58
N TYR A 129 -15.00 6.02 -5.85
CA TYR A 129 -14.76 4.96 -6.83
C TYR A 129 -15.56 3.70 -6.50
N THR A 130 -15.51 3.24 -5.25
CA THR A 130 -16.24 2.05 -4.81
C THR A 130 -17.75 2.23 -4.93
N VAL A 131 -18.30 3.35 -4.46
CA VAL A 131 -19.76 3.62 -4.54
C VAL A 131 -20.24 3.67 -5.99
N ILE A 132 -19.50 4.36 -6.88
CA ILE A 132 -19.81 4.39 -8.33
C ILE A 132 -19.65 3.00 -8.96
N GLY A 133 -18.68 2.19 -8.51
CA GLY A 133 -18.48 0.83 -8.99
C GLY A 133 -19.63 -0.10 -8.61
N MET A 134 -20.10 0.00 -7.37
CA MET A 134 -21.25 -0.76 -6.86
C MET A 134 -22.54 -0.36 -7.57
N SER A 135 -22.75 0.91 -7.88
CA SER A 135 -23.98 1.34 -8.59
C SER A 135 -24.07 0.81 -10.02
N LYS A 136 -22.97 0.31 -10.60
CA LYS A 136 -22.94 -0.30 -11.94
C LYS A 136 -23.23 -1.80 -11.94
N HIS A 137 -23.07 -2.47 -10.81
CA HIS A 137 -23.34 -3.89 -10.65
C HIS A 137 -24.28 -4.02 -9.46
N VAL A 138 -25.59 -3.99 -9.72
CA VAL A 138 -26.60 -4.14 -8.66
C VAL A 138 -27.13 -5.55 -8.74
N THR A 139 -26.51 -6.46 -8.00
CA THR A 139 -26.89 -7.88 -7.96
C THR A 139 -27.94 -8.18 -6.89
N GLY A 140 -28.26 -7.19 -6.05
CA GLY A 140 -29.13 -7.35 -4.88
C GLY A 140 -28.38 -7.80 -3.62
N ASP A 141 -27.11 -8.16 -3.75
CA ASP A 141 -26.19 -8.46 -2.65
C ASP A 141 -25.10 -7.38 -2.59
N ILE A 142 -25.23 -6.48 -1.61
CA ILE A 142 -24.29 -5.36 -1.39
C ILE A 142 -22.85 -5.87 -1.21
N TRP A 143 -22.65 -7.04 -0.61
CA TRP A 143 -21.31 -7.60 -0.42
C TRP A 143 -20.69 -8.02 -1.75
N GLN A 144 -21.46 -8.68 -2.63
CA GLN A 144 -21.00 -9.05 -3.96
C GLN A 144 -20.71 -7.80 -4.81
N ASP A 145 -21.61 -6.82 -4.76
CA ASP A 145 -21.46 -5.56 -5.47
C ASP A 145 -20.17 -4.84 -5.01
N PHE A 146 -19.90 -4.82 -3.69
CA PHE A 146 -18.68 -4.26 -3.12
C PHE A 146 -17.42 -5.02 -3.58
N VAL A 147 -17.39 -6.35 -3.45
CA VAL A 147 -16.25 -7.20 -3.86
C VAL A 147 -15.96 -7.06 -5.35
N SER A 148 -16.99 -6.87 -6.19
CA SER A 148 -16.84 -6.67 -7.64
C SER A 148 -15.98 -5.45 -8.00
N THR A 149 -15.94 -4.43 -7.12
CA THR A 149 -15.13 -3.22 -7.30
C THR A 149 -13.64 -3.40 -7.04
N LYS A 150 -13.22 -4.60 -6.59
CA LYS A 150 -11.84 -4.93 -6.19
C LYS A 150 -11.32 -3.97 -5.11
N PRO A 151 -12.06 -3.83 -3.99
CA PRO A 151 -11.81 -2.79 -3.00
C PRO A 151 -10.45 -2.97 -2.32
N MET A 152 -9.98 -4.21 -2.13
CA MET A 152 -8.68 -4.47 -1.50
C MET A 152 -7.52 -3.88 -2.31
N PHE A 153 -7.48 -4.13 -3.62
CA PHE A 153 -6.47 -3.53 -4.50
C PHE A 153 -6.45 -2.00 -4.40
N TRP A 154 -7.62 -1.36 -4.53
CA TRP A 154 -7.70 0.10 -4.49
C TRP A 154 -7.38 0.68 -3.11
N CYS A 155 -7.69 -0.06 -2.04
CA CYS A 155 -7.31 0.29 -0.68
C CYS A 155 -5.78 0.27 -0.50
N GLU A 156 -5.08 -0.73 -1.07
CA GLU A 156 -3.60 -0.77 -1.10
C GLU A 156 -3.02 0.40 -1.90
N ILE A 157 -3.59 0.72 -3.07
CA ILE A 157 -3.17 1.87 -3.88
C ILE A 157 -3.38 3.19 -3.13
N ALA A 158 -4.52 3.35 -2.45
CA ALA A 158 -4.80 4.54 -1.64
C ALA A 158 -3.78 4.70 -0.51
N ALA A 159 -3.48 3.62 0.21
CA ALA A 159 -2.53 3.61 1.31
C ALA A 159 -1.08 3.90 0.86
N LEU A 160 -0.65 3.34 -0.27
CA LEU A 160 0.65 3.65 -0.88
C LEU A 160 0.69 5.11 -1.33
N SER A 161 -0.35 5.56 -2.03
CA SER A 161 -0.43 6.90 -2.59
C SER A 161 -0.37 7.98 -1.50
N SER A 162 -1.12 7.81 -0.39
CA SER A 162 -1.09 8.74 0.73
C SER A 162 0.31 8.83 1.35
N THR A 163 0.97 7.69 1.54
CA THR A 163 2.33 7.61 2.10
C THR A 163 3.35 8.31 1.21
N TYR A 164 3.36 8.02 -0.11
CA TYR A 164 4.30 8.65 -1.03
C TYR A 164 4.02 10.15 -1.22
N CYS A 165 2.76 10.56 -1.27
CA CYS A 165 2.39 11.98 -1.33
C CYS A 165 2.87 12.74 -0.09
N ALA A 166 2.69 12.19 1.12
CA ALA A 166 3.19 12.80 2.35
C ALA A 166 4.73 12.94 2.33
N CYS A 167 5.45 11.89 1.93
CA CYS A 167 6.92 11.93 1.78
C CYS A 167 7.38 12.97 0.74
N GLY A 168 6.70 13.07 -0.40
CA GLY A 168 7.02 14.03 -1.46
C GLY A 168 6.79 15.49 -1.03
N LEU A 169 5.69 15.75 -0.33
CA LEU A 169 5.38 17.09 0.20
C LEU A 169 6.35 17.52 1.30
N ALA A 170 6.71 16.60 2.20
CA ALA A 170 7.71 16.84 3.25
C ALA A 170 9.04 17.32 2.67
N PHE A 171 9.49 16.70 1.58
CA PHE A 171 10.75 17.08 0.97
C PHE A 171 10.71 18.41 0.21
N LYS A 172 9.58 18.72 -0.45
CA LYS A 172 9.43 19.99 -1.17
C LYS A 172 9.57 21.21 -0.23
N LEU A 173 9.23 21.06 1.05
CA LEU A 173 9.45 22.11 2.04
C LEU A 173 10.87 22.13 2.60
N LEU A 174 11.50 20.97 2.81
CA LEU A 174 12.92 20.87 3.19
C LEU A 174 13.85 21.57 2.18
N LEU A 175 13.56 21.47 0.88
CA LEU A 175 14.28 22.20 -0.17
C LEU A 175 14.00 23.70 -0.20
N LYS A 176 12.87 24.17 0.35
CA LYS A 176 12.55 25.60 0.41
C LYS A 176 13.16 26.29 1.64
N SER A 177 13.56 25.51 2.65
CA SER A 177 14.20 26.00 3.87
C SER A 177 15.73 26.02 3.81
N LEU A 178 16.32 25.50 2.73
CA LEU A 178 17.75 25.55 2.40
C LEU A 178 18.00 26.68 1.39
#